data_AF-A0A940R6R9-F1
#
_entry.id   AF-A0A940R6R9-F1
#
_cell.length_a   1.000
_cell.length_b   1.000
_cell.length_c   1.000
_cell.angle_alpha   90.00
_cell.angle_beta   90.00
_cell.angle_gamma   90.00
#
_symmetry.space_group_name_H-M   'P 1'
#
loop_
_entity.id
_entity.type
_entity.pdbx_description
1 polymer ?
#
loop_
_entity_poly.entity_id
_entity_poly.type
_entity_poly.pdbx_seq_one_letter_code
_entity_poly.pdbx_strand_id
1 'polypeptide(L)'
;MNGAARAILGMAGLLSCGVAAAQSTVVTFDDGAEGWDGNALVEPDGGHPGPNAHFFLEATGIEYRTDSNAAFLGDLTQDAVLGVGLDVKVDSMTYEGSEITRNLIVEFRSHALAQDGYPYTAVWTRLGVLQAGPDWGGYAISFAPGAPQLPAGWGGYGAEDPSTGEPVLPDGVTFADVMAQVDELAFTTFEPGYIYGFAIYDVRFDNLRIERGSDTIFADGFDPAPTLAH
;
A
#
# COMPACT_ATOMS: atom_id res chain seq x y z
N MET A 1 -34.51 69.62 16.07
CA MET A 1 -33.89 68.44 16.73
C MET A 1 -34.27 67.19 15.95
N ASN A 2 -33.31 66.28 15.81
CA ASN A 2 -33.43 64.88 15.35
C ASN A 2 -33.23 64.62 13.84
N GLY A 3 -31.96 64.54 13.44
CA GLY A 3 -31.52 63.75 12.29
C GLY A 3 -31.20 62.32 12.76
N ALA A 4 -31.77 61.31 12.09
CA ALA A 4 -31.52 59.90 12.37
C ALA A 4 -30.61 59.32 11.28
N ALA A 5 -29.34 59.07 11.61
CA ALA A 5 -28.42 58.31 10.78
C ALA A 5 -28.62 56.81 11.06
N ARG A 6 -28.96 56.04 10.01
CA ARG A 6 -29.02 54.58 10.05
C ARG A 6 -27.63 54.01 9.77
N ALA A 7 -27.05 53.32 10.75
CA ALA A 7 -25.82 52.56 10.60
C ALA A 7 -26.13 51.21 9.92
N ILE A 8 -25.45 50.93 8.80
CA ILE A 8 -25.47 49.64 8.11
C ILE A 8 -24.34 48.80 8.72
N LEU A 9 -24.70 47.70 9.38
CA LEU A 9 -23.77 46.73 9.93
C LEU A 9 -23.41 45.71 8.83
N GLY A 10 -22.25 45.88 8.21
CA GLY A 10 -21.70 44.91 7.25
C GLY A 10 -20.99 43.78 8.00
N MET A 11 -21.53 42.56 7.89
CA MET A 11 -20.93 41.37 8.48
C MET A 11 -20.03 40.72 7.43
N ALA A 12 -18.71 40.89 7.57
CA ALA A 12 -17.71 40.22 6.74
C ALA A 12 -17.51 38.79 7.26
N GLY A 13 -18.01 37.81 6.52
CA GLY A 13 -17.71 36.39 6.77
C GLY A 13 -16.32 36.05 6.23
N LEU A 14 -15.38 35.77 7.13
CA LEU A 14 -14.10 35.16 6.79
C LEU A 14 -14.33 33.67 6.50
N LEU A 15 -14.22 33.26 5.23
CA LEU A 15 -14.04 31.86 4.87
C LEU A 15 -12.62 31.45 5.27
N SER A 16 -12.51 30.65 6.33
CA SER A 16 -11.29 29.90 6.63
C SER A 16 -11.22 28.69 5.70
N CYS A 17 -10.39 28.76 4.66
CA CYS A 17 -9.96 27.57 3.92
C CYS A 17 -9.04 26.76 4.83
N GLY A 18 -9.58 25.74 5.49
CA GLY A 18 -8.76 24.75 6.20
C GLY A 18 -8.02 23.91 5.16
N VAL A 19 -6.69 23.93 5.20
CA VAL A 19 -5.86 22.96 4.48
C VAL A 19 -6.08 21.62 5.18
N ALA A 20 -6.54 20.60 4.45
CA ALA A 20 -6.57 19.25 4.97
C ALA A 20 -5.12 18.80 5.15
N ALA A 21 -4.71 18.56 6.40
CA ALA A 21 -3.39 17.99 6.66
C ALA A 21 -3.34 16.55 6.15
N ALA A 22 -2.19 16.15 5.63
CA ALA A 22 -1.96 14.75 5.26
C ALA A 22 -2.20 13.85 6.49
N GLN A 23 -2.98 12.79 6.31
CA GLN A 23 -3.25 11.80 7.34
C GLN A 23 -2.25 10.66 7.17
N SER A 24 -1.46 10.38 8.20
CA SER A 24 -0.53 9.25 8.21
C SER A 24 -1.00 8.22 9.23
N THR A 25 -0.92 6.94 8.86
CA THR A 25 -1.12 5.80 9.74
C THR A 25 0.07 4.86 9.59
N VAL A 26 0.59 4.38 10.72
CA VAL A 26 1.66 3.38 10.79
C VAL A 26 1.22 2.29 11.75
N VAL A 27 1.33 1.03 11.33
CA VAL A 27 1.10 -0.17 12.11
C VAL A 27 2.46 -0.73 12.54
N THR A 28 2.67 -0.80 13.85
CA THR A 28 3.93 -1.24 14.52
C THR A 28 3.75 -2.56 15.26
N PHE A 29 2.54 -3.10 15.27
CA PHE A 29 2.12 -4.32 15.95
C PHE A 29 2.20 -4.26 17.49
N ASP A 30 2.38 -3.07 18.07
CA ASP A 30 2.40 -2.86 19.52
C ASP A 30 1.07 -3.24 20.19
N ASP A 31 -0.03 -3.12 19.46
CA ASP A 31 -1.39 -3.49 19.89
C ASP A 31 -1.88 -4.80 19.23
N GLY A 32 -0.96 -5.70 18.87
CA GLY A 32 -1.26 -6.96 18.20
C GLY A 32 -1.28 -6.81 16.68
N ALA A 33 -2.19 -7.49 15.98
CA ALA A 33 -2.19 -7.49 14.51
C ALA A 33 -2.80 -6.22 13.88
N GLU A 34 -3.49 -5.37 14.65
CA GLU A 34 -4.02 -4.07 14.20
C GLU A 34 -4.87 -4.14 12.90
N GLY A 35 -5.65 -5.21 12.77
CA GLY A 35 -6.52 -5.46 11.62
C GLY A 35 -5.82 -6.08 10.41
N TRP A 36 -4.58 -6.51 10.56
CA TRP A 36 -3.85 -7.28 9.55
C TRP A 36 -3.85 -8.78 9.85
N ASP A 37 -3.83 -9.59 8.81
CA ASP A 37 -3.77 -11.05 8.87
C ASP A 37 -3.01 -11.61 7.66
N GLY A 38 -2.64 -12.88 7.69
CA GLY A 38 -1.92 -13.53 6.60
C GLY A 38 -1.22 -14.80 7.06
N ASN A 39 -0.11 -15.13 6.41
CA ASN A 39 0.69 -16.30 6.78
C ASN A 39 1.91 -15.97 7.65
N ALA A 40 1.90 -14.81 8.31
CA ALA A 40 2.85 -14.42 9.34
C ALA A 40 2.30 -14.66 10.75
N LEU A 41 3.20 -14.78 11.72
CA LEU A 41 2.88 -14.65 13.14
C LEU A 41 3.35 -13.30 13.65
N VAL A 42 2.53 -12.61 14.43
CA VAL A 42 2.98 -11.40 15.13
C VAL A 42 3.82 -11.82 16.34
N GLU A 43 5.11 -11.47 16.31
CA GLU A 43 6.05 -11.71 17.40
C GLU A 43 6.28 -10.43 18.20
N PRO A 44 6.39 -10.48 19.55
CA PRO A 44 6.51 -9.30 20.39
C PRO A 44 7.87 -8.61 20.32
N ASP A 45 8.88 -9.26 19.74
CA ASP A 45 10.26 -8.81 19.69
C ASP A 45 10.85 -9.03 18.28
N GLY A 46 11.92 -8.30 17.95
CA GLY A 46 12.68 -8.49 16.71
C GLY A 46 12.29 -7.56 15.55
N GLY A 47 11.38 -6.62 15.78
CA GLY A 47 10.98 -5.54 14.86
C GLY A 47 11.96 -4.37 14.79
N HIS A 48 11.48 -3.23 14.31
CA HIS A 48 12.22 -2.03 13.98
C HIS A 48 11.56 -0.73 14.51
N PRO A 49 11.55 -0.52 15.85
CA PRO A 49 11.77 -1.47 16.95
C PRO A 49 10.46 -2.15 17.39
N GLY A 50 10.54 -3.21 18.21
CA GLY A 50 9.38 -3.77 18.90
C GLY A 50 8.81 -5.03 18.25
N PRO A 51 7.49 -5.22 18.25
CA PRO A 51 6.82 -6.34 17.58
C PRO A 51 6.94 -6.31 16.05
N ASN A 52 6.68 -7.43 15.39
CA ASN A 52 6.71 -7.53 13.92
C ASN A 52 5.86 -8.70 13.41
N ALA A 53 5.49 -8.68 12.13
CA ALA A 53 4.93 -9.84 11.43
C ALA A 53 6.06 -10.71 10.87
N HIS A 54 6.28 -11.88 11.48
CA HIS A 54 7.34 -12.81 11.13
C HIS A 54 6.81 -13.99 10.30
N PHE A 55 7.35 -14.14 9.10
CA PHE A 55 7.16 -15.28 8.22
C PHE A 55 8.29 -16.27 8.46
N PHE A 56 8.00 -17.35 9.18
CA PHE A 56 8.90 -18.49 9.34
C PHE A 56 8.21 -19.78 8.89
N LEU A 57 8.19 -20.00 7.57
CA LEU A 57 7.39 -21.07 6.96
C LEU A 57 7.96 -21.56 5.62
N GLU A 58 7.49 -22.74 5.19
CA GLU A 58 7.66 -23.22 3.82
C GLU A 58 6.36 -22.97 3.03
N ALA A 59 6.43 -22.18 1.96
CA ALA A 59 5.28 -21.83 1.13
C ALA A 59 5.71 -21.46 -0.29
N THR A 60 4.76 -21.29 -1.20
CA THR A 60 5.03 -20.74 -2.55
C THR A 60 5.16 -19.20 -2.54
N GLY A 61 4.76 -18.56 -1.45
CA GLY A 61 4.85 -17.12 -1.25
C GLY A 61 4.39 -16.70 0.14
N ILE A 62 4.68 -15.46 0.48
CA ILE A 62 4.23 -14.81 1.71
C ILE A 62 3.22 -13.72 1.39
N GLU A 63 2.24 -13.54 2.27
CA GLU A 63 1.21 -12.52 2.15
C GLU A 63 0.78 -12.04 3.54
N TYR A 64 0.66 -10.72 3.67
CA TYR A 64 0.05 -10.07 4.81
C TYR A 64 -0.84 -8.95 4.33
N ARG A 65 -2.09 -8.96 4.77
CA ARG A 65 -3.17 -8.16 4.19
C ARG A 65 -4.11 -7.64 5.25
N THR A 66 -4.90 -6.65 4.89
CA THR A 66 -5.95 -6.10 5.75
C THR A 66 -7.23 -5.91 4.96
N ASP A 67 -8.35 -6.35 5.53
CA ASP A 67 -9.73 -6.14 5.07
C ASP A 67 -10.58 -5.40 6.13
N SER A 68 -9.94 -4.97 7.22
CA SER A 68 -10.61 -4.38 8.38
C SER A 68 -9.98 -3.08 8.89
N ASN A 69 -8.73 -2.76 8.52
CA ASN A 69 -8.09 -1.51 8.91
C ASN A 69 -8.53 -0.36 7.99
N ALA A 70 -9.53 0.40 8.44
CA ALA A 70 -10.15 1.48 7.65
C ALA A 70 -9.19 2.60 7.20
N ALA A 71 -7.99 2.72 7.78
CA ALA A 71 -6.99 3.67 7.28
C ALA A 71 -6.46 3.27 5.89
N PHE A 72 -6.45 1.97 5.59
CA PHE A 72 -5.92 1.37 4.36
C PHE A 72 -6.98 1.06 3.30
N LEU A 73 -8.26 1.31 3.61
CA LEU A 73 -9.41 0.82 2.83
C LEU A 73 -10.38 1.95 2.47
N GLY A 74 -11.34 1.62 1.60
CA GLY A 74 -12.41 2.50 1.14
C GLY A 74 -12.06 3.23 -0.16
N ASP A 75 -12.65 4.41 -0.33
CA ASP A 75 -12.37 5.28 -1.47
C ASP A 75 -11.07 6.04 -1.24
N LEU A 76 -10.00 5.59 -1.91
CA LEU A 76 -8.68 6.20 -1.87
C LEU A 76 -8.52 7.28 -2.95
N THR A 77 -9.47 7.44 -3.87
CA THR A 77 -9.41 8.47 -4.93
C THR A 77 -9.65 9.88 -4.44
N GLN A 78 -10.15 10.02 -3.20
CA GLN A 78 -10.31 11.32 -2.54
C GLN A 78 -8.96 11.98 -2.20
N ASP A 79 -7.88 11.19 -2.20
CA ASP A 79 -6.52 11.64 -1.96
C ASP A 79 -5.86 12.01 -3.30
N ALA A 80 -5.15 13.14 -3.33
CA ALA A 80 -4.43 13.52 -4.55
C ALA A 80 -3.14 12.72 -4.71
N VAL A 81 -2.49 12.43 -3.58
CA VAL A 81 -1.30 11.58 -3.50
C VAL A 81 -1.50 10.59 -2.37
N LEU A 82 -1.25 9.32 -2.69
CA LEU A 82 -1.24 8.22 -1.73
C LEU A 82 0.17 7.68 -1.63
N GLY A 83 0.72 7.64 -0.41
CA GLY A 83 1.95 6.92 -0.07
C GLY A 83 1.61 5.60 0.63
N VAL A 84 2.23 4.49 0.21
CA VAL A 84 2.09 3.19 0.90
C VAL A 84 3.43 2.51 0.98
N GLY A 85 3.72 1.85 2.11
CA GLY A 85 4.97 1.13 2.30
C GLY A 85 5.05 0.32 3.58
N LEU A 86 6.22 -0.25 3.82
CA LEU A 86 6.59 -1.02 5.01
C LEU A 86 8.11 -1.10 5.13
N ASP A 87 8.57 -1.53 6.29
CA ASP A 87 9.95 -1.96 6.50
C ASP A 87 10.01 -3.49 6.48
N VAL A 88 11.06 -4.03 5.87
CA VAL A 88 11.26 -5.47 5.74
C VAL A 88 12.67 -5.86 6.13
N LYS A 89 12.81 -6.95 6.86
CA LYS A 89 14.08 -7.65 7.06
C LYS A 89 13.97 -9.06 6.49
N VAL A 90 14.94 -9.45 5.67
CA VAL A 90 15.01 -10.78 5.06
C VAL A 90 16.22 -11.49 5.66
N ASP A 91 15.99 -12.37 6.63
CA ASP A 91 17.05 -13.15 7.24
C ASP A 91 17.49 -14.30 6.31
N SER A 92 16.53 -14.96 5.65
CA SER A 92 16.80 -15.96 4.60
C SER A 92 15.56 -16.20 3.73
N MET A 93 15.78 -16.50 2.45
CA MET A 93 14.75 -17.10 1.58
C MET A 93 15.42 -18.15 0.70
N THR A 94 15.06 -19.42 0.84
CA THR A 94 15.75 -20.50 0.10
C THR A 94 14.82 -21.40 -0.70
N TYR A 95 15.28 -21.80 -1.89
CA TYR A 95 14.69 -22.85 -2.72
C TYR A 95 15.75 -23.92 -2.97
N GLU A 96 15.46 -25.18 -2.65
CA GLU A 96 16.42 -26.28 -2.76
C GLU A 96 17.78 -25.98 -2.07
N GLY A 97 17.74 -25.25 -0.95
CA GLY A 97 18.92 -24.88 -0.16
C GLY A 97 19.75 -23.73 -0.73
N SER A 98 19.33 -23.10 -1.83
CA SER A 98 19.97 -21.91 -2.38
C SER A 98 19.17 -20.66 -2.07
N GLU A 99 19.84 -19.57 -1.68
CA GLU A 99 19.21 -18.26 -1.51
C GLU A 99 18.57 -17.79 -2.81
N ILE A 100 17.37 -17.24 -2.70
CA ILE A 100 16.58 -16.72 -3.82
C ILE A 100 16.12 -15.30 -3.53
N THR A 101 15.62 -14.63 -4.56
CA THR A 101 14.93 -13.35 -4.43
C THR A 101 13.46 -13.48 -4.80
N ARG A 102 12.66 -12.54 -4.31
CA ARG A 102 11.24 -12.39 -4.68
C ARG A 102 10.91 -10.90 -4.83
N ASN A 103 9.99 -10.57 -5.71
CA ASN A 103 9.45 -9.21 -5.75
C ASN A 103 8.52 -9.03 -4.55
N LEU A 104 8.60 -7.86 -3.90
CA LEU A 104 7.59 -7.40 -2.96
C LEU A 104 6.54 -6.61 -3.74
N ILE A 105 5.31 -7.09 -3.71
CA ILE A 105 4.16 -6.51 -4.38
C ILE A 105 3.29 -5.82 -3.33
N VAL A 106 2.80 -4.63 -3.66
CA VAL A 106 1.59 -4.09 -3.03
C VAL A 106 0.43 -4.25 -4.00
N GLU A 107 -0.68 -4.78 -3.50
CA GLU A 107 -1.89 -5.02 -4.27
C GLU A 107 -3.10 -4.40 -3.57
N PHE A 108 -3.89 -3.63 -4.32
CA PHE A 108 -5.14 -3.04 -3.89
C PHE A 108 -6.28 -3.79 -4.57
N ARG A 109 -7.11 -4.45 -3.78
CA ARG A 109 -8.14 -5.39 -4.24
C ARG A 109 -9.52 -4.79 -4.02
N SER A 110 -10.41 -5.08 -4.97
CA SER A 110 -11.83 -4.80 -4.87
C SER A 110 -12.63 -6.06 -5.21
N HIS A 111 -13.29 -6.63 -4.21
CA HIS A 111 -14.19 -7.77 -4.41
C HIS A 111 -15.53 -7.34 -5.03
N ALA A 112 -15.91 -6.08 -4.86
CA ALA A 112 -17.10 -5.51 -5.52
C ALA A 112 -16.98 -5.47 -7.06
N LEU A 113 -15.75 -5.44 -7.58
CA LEU A 113 -15.45 -5.43 -9.02
C LEU A 113 -15.09 -6.81 -9.56
N ALA A 114 -15.24 -7.88 -8.78
CA ALA A 114 -14.99 -9.25 -9.22
C ALA A 114 -15.94 -9.65 -10.36
N GLN A 115 -15.39 -10.26 -11.42
CA GLN A 115 -16.19 -10.78 -12.53
C GLN A 115 -15.52 -11.98 -13.22
N ASP A 116 -16.26 -12.66 -14.08
CA ASP A 116 -15.78 -13.78 -14.90
C ASP A 116 -15.08 -14.91 -14.13
N GLY A 117 -15.46 -15.11 -12.87
CA GLY A 117 -14.93 -16.17 -11.99
C GLY A 117 -13.66 -15.79 -11.25
N TYR A 118 -13.11 -14.59 -11.48
CA TYR A 118 -12.03 -14.04 -10.65
C TYR A 118 -12.58 -13.66 -9.27
N PRO A 119 -11.83 -13.91 -8.19
CA PRO A 119 -12.30 -13.64 -6.83
C PRO A 119 -12.38 -12.14 -6.49
N TYR A 120 -11.57 -11.32 -7.18
CA TYR A 120 -11.48 -9.87 -7.04
C TYR A 120 -10.88 -9.27 -8.31
N THR A 121 -11.01 -7.95 -8.44
CA THR A 121 -10.25 -7.14 -9.40
C THR A 121 -9.23 -6.31 -8.63
N ALA A 122 -8.00 -6.18 -9.14
CA ALA A 122 -6.94 -5.49 -8.39
C ALA A 122 -6.00 -4.69 -9.28
N VAL A 123 -5.34 -3.72 -8.65
CA VAL A 123 -4.19 -3.01 -9.22
C VAL A 123 -2.99 -3.25 -8.31
N TRP A 124 -1.84 -3.48 -8.93
CA TRP A 124 -0.64 -3.89 -8.20
C TRP A 124 0.63 -3.27 -8.77
N THR A 125 1.66 -3.17 -7.95
CA THR A 125 2.99 -2.75 -8.39
C THR A 125 4.08 -3.36 -7.51
N ARG A 126 5.30 -3.42 -8.05
CA ARG A 126 6.47 -3.90 -7.33
C ARG A 126 7.06 -2.76 -6.50
N LEU A 127 7.11 -2.93 -5.18
CA LEU A 127 7.82 -2.00 -4.29
C LEU A 127 9.34 -2.20 -4.32
N GLY A 128 9.79 -3.41 -4.62
CA GLY A 128 11.20 -3.74 -4.72
C GLY A 128 11.45 -5.24 -4.76
N VAL A 129 12.72 -5.61 -4.60
CA VAL A 129 13.18 -7.01 -4.54
C VAL A 129 13.57 -7.33 -3.11
N LEU A 130 13.00 -8.41 -2.57
CA LEU A 130 13.40 -9.05 -1.32
C LEU A 130 14.61 -9.93 -1.58
N GLN A 131 15.66 -9.73 -0.79
CA GLN A 131 16.90 -10.48 -0.83
C GLN A 131 17.47 -10.56 0.59
N ALA A 132 18.05 -11.71 0.96
CA ALA A 132 18.66 -11.89 2.27
C ALA A 132 19.73 -10.83 2.57
N GLY A 133 19.68 -10.27 3.77
CA GLY A 133 20.55 -9.20 4.23
C GLY A 133 20.44 -8.96 5.74
N PRO A 134 21.48 -8.38 6.37
CA PRO A 134 21.52 -8.23 7.82
C PRO A 134 20.59 -7.13 8.36
N ASP A 135 20.20 -6.18 7.50
CA ASP A 135 19.58 -4.92 7.90
C ASP A 135 18.11 -4.83 7.43
N TRP A 136 17.34 -4.00 8.14
CA TRP A 136 16.01 -3.57 7.72
C TRP A 136 16.09 -2.65 6.49
N GLY A 137 15.21 -2.87 5.50
CA GLY A 137 15.06 -2.05 4.31
C GLY A 137 13.65 -1.46 4.22
N GLY A 138 13.55 -0.18 3.86
CA GLY A 138 12.28 0.49 3.63
C GLY A 138 11.81 0.35 2.18
N TYR A 139 10.56 -0.08 1.98
CA TYR A 139 9.92 -0.25 0.68
C TYR A 139 8.68 0.62 0.63
N ALA A 140 8.56 1.50 -0.36
CA ALA A 140 7.43 2.41 -0.47
C ALA A 140 7.20 2.90 -1.90
N ILE A 141 5.98 3.36 -2.16
CA ILE A 141 5.62 4.07 -3.39
C ILE A 141 4.70 5.25 -3.07
N SER A 142 4.73 6.26 -3.93
CA SER A 142 3.76 7.36 -3.95
C SER A 142 3.16 7.54 -5.33
N PHE A 143 1.85 7.72 -5.42
CA PHE A 143 1.12 7.80 -6.68
C PHE A 143 -0.20 8.56 -6.55
N ALA A 144 -0.81 8.92 -7.68
CA ALA A 144 -2.13 9.56 -7.72
C ALA A 144 -3.22 8.49 -7.89
N PRO A 145 -4.04 8.19 -6.86
CA PRO A 145 -5.01 7.09 -6.90
C PRO A 145 -6.19 7.36 -7.85
N GLY A 146 -6.50 8.63 -8.15
CA GLY A 146 -7.56 9.02 -9.07
C GLY A 146 -7.21 8.97 -10.56
N ALA A 147 -6.07 8.38 -10.95
CA ALA A 147 -5.67 8.29 -12.36
C ALA A 147 -6.60 7.33 -13.14
N PRO A 148 -7.11 7.72 -14.33
CA PRO A 148 -8.02 6.85 -15.09
C PRO A 148 -7.31 5.71 -15.83
N GLN A 149 -5.99 5.77 -15.99
CA GLN A 149 -5.20 4.69 -16.57
C GLN A 149 -4.22 4.15 -15.53
N LEU A 150 -3.82 2.89 -15.70
CA LEU A 150 -2.71 2.30 -14.94
C LEU A 150 -1.45 3.17 -15.12
N PRO A 151 -0.85 3.67 -14.03
CA PRO A 151 0.43 4.36 -14.12
C PRO A 151 1.53 3.42 -14.59
N ALA A 152 2.64 3.98 -15.09
CA ALA A 152 3.78 3.17 -15.49
C ALA A 152 4.31 2.32 -14.32
N GLY A 153 4.56 1.04 -14.55
CA GLY A 153 5.01 0.09 -13.52
C GLY A 153 3.87 -0.54 -12.70
N TRP A 154 2.61 -0.24 -13.02
CA TRP A 154 1.44 -0.89 -12.44
C TRP A 154 0.88 -1.96 -13.36
N GLY A 155 0.40 -3.05 -12.77
CA GLY A 155 -0.35 -4.10 -13.43
C GLY A 155 -1.81 -4.13 -12.97
N GLY A 156 -2.63 -4.81 -13.77
CA GLY A 156 -4.01 -5.14 -13.44
C GLY A 156 -4.18 -6.61 -13.12
N TYR A 157 -5.29 -6.95 -12.48
CA TYR A 157 -5.76 -8.32 -12.26
C TYR A 157 -7.29 -8.32 -12.29
N GLY A 158 -7.88 -9.43 -12.75
CA GLY A 158 -9.32 -9.64 -12.87
C GLY A 158 -9.76 -10.09 -14.28
N ALA A 159 -8.85 -10.07 -15.24
CA ALA A 159 -8.99 -10.66 -16.57
C ALA A 159 -7.61 -11.08 -17.11
N GLU A 160 -7.61 -11.76 -18.25
CA GLU A 160 -6.40 -12.11 -19.01
C GLU A 160 -6.47 -11.49 -20.40
N ASP A 161 -5.35 -10.95 -20.88
CA ASP A 161 -5.23 -10.54 -22.28
C ASP A 161 -5.38 -11.79 -23.16
N PRO A 162 -6.36 -11.86 -24.07
CA PRO A 162 -6.65 -13.07 -24.84
C PRO A 162 -5.53 -13.45 -25.84
N SER A 163 -4.59 -12.54 -26.10
CA SER A 163 -3.47 -12.74 -27.02
C SER A 163 -2.18 -13.17 -26.32
N THR A 164 -1.93 -12.67 -25.10
CA THR A 164 -0.70 -12.97 -24.35
C THR A 164 -0.93 -13.89 -23.14
N GLY A 165 -2.15 -13.94 -22.61
CA GLY A 165 -2.48 -14.58 -21.35
C GLY A 165 -2.01 -13.80 -20.11
N GLU A 166 -1.50 -12.58 -20.29
CA GLU A 166 -1.03 -11.76 -19.17
C GLU A 166 -2.22 -11.22 -18.36
N PRO A 167 -2.08 -11.10 -17.03
CA PRO A 167 -3.12 -10.47 -16.21
C PRO A 167 -3.34 -9.01 -16.60
N VAL A 168 -4.61 -8.64 -16.74
CA VAL A 168 -5.04 -7.27 -17.04
C VAL A 168 -6.23 -6.88 -16.17
N LEU A 169 -6.53 -5.58 -16.13
CA LEU A 169 -7.83 -5.14 -15.63
C LEU A 169 -8.92 -5.60 -16.59
N PRO A 170 -10.10 -5.96 -16.08
CA PRO A 170 -11.22 -6.28 -16.94
C PRO A 170 -11.66 -5.12 -17.84
N ASP A 171 -12.33 -5.45 -18.95
CA ASP A 171 -12.88 -4.46 -19.87
C ASP A 171 -13.79 -3.46 -19.15
N GLY A 172 -13.50 -2.17 -19.33
CA GLY A 172 -14.29 -1.08 -18.76
C GLY A 172 -13.97 -0.74 -17.29
N VAL A 173 -13.07 -1.48 -16.62
CA VAL A 173 -12.58 -1.14 -15.28
C VAL A 173 -11.29 -0.33 -15.39
N THR A 174 -11.23 0.79 -14.69
CA THR A 174 -10.06 1.67 -14.64
C THR A 174 -9.27 1.52 -13.34
N PHE A 175 -8.07 2.09 -13.31
CA PHE A 175 -7.27 2.19 -12.08
C PHE A 175 -8.05 2.92 -10.97
N ALA A 176 -8.66 4.07 -11.29
CA ALA A 176 -9.49 4.83 -10.36
C ALA A 176 -10.71 4.04 -9.84
N ASP A 177 -11.34 3.20 -10.67
CA ASP A 177 -12.49 2.40 -10.21
C ASP A 177 -12.10 1.40 -9.11
N VAL A 178 -10.93 0.78 -9.24
CA VAL A 178 -10.38 -0.12 -8.20
C VAL A 178 -10.00 0.68 -6.96
N MET A 179 -9.27 1.79 -7.13
CA MET A 179 -8.85 2.64 -6.01
C MET A 179 -10.03 3.28 -5.25
N ALA A 180 -11.20 3.44 -5.89
CA ALA A 180 -12.41 3.96 -5.25
C ALA A 180 -13.16 2.91 -4.41
N GLN A 181 -12.82 1.63 -4.56
CA GLN A 181 -13.53 0.50 -3.95
C GLN A 181 -12.56 -0.52 -3.33
N VAL A 182 -11.46 -0.05 -2.73
CA VAL A 182 -10.50 -0.92 -2.06
C VAL A 182 -11.14 -1.49 -0.80
N ASP A 183 -11.33 -2.80 -0.77
CA ASP A 183 -11.84 -3.53 0.39
C ASP A 183 -10.80 -4.48 0.99
N GLU A 184 -9.68 -4.70 0.31
CA GLU A 184 -8.51 -5.39 0.85
C GLU A 184 -7.21 -4.80 0.27
N LEU A 185 -6.19 -4.65 1.11
CA LEU A 185 -4.83 -4.29 0.71
C LEU A 185 -3.87 -5.38 1.15
N ALA A 186 -2.97 -5.82 0.27
CA ALA A 186 -2.01 -6.87 0.54
C ALA A 186 -0.57 -6.46 0.21
N PHE A 187 0.36 -6.83 1.09
CA PHE A 187 1.78 -6.95 0.78
C PHE A 187 2.11 -8.42 0.56
N THR A 188 2.66 -8.76 -0.61
CA THR A 188 2.78 -10.15 -1.03
C THR A 188 3.96 -10.41 -1.94
N THR A 189 4.40 -11.66 -2.02
CA THR A 189 5.32 -12.11 -3.08
C THR A 189 4.60 -12.78 -4.25
N PHE A 190 3.28 -12.90 -4.20
CA PHE A 190 2.48 -13.41 -5.30
C PHE A 190 2.32 -12.32 -6.37
N GLU A 191 3.26 -12.32 -7.32
CA GLU A 191 3.12 -11.49 -8.50
C GLU A 191 2.10 -12.09 -9.48
N PRO A 192 1.06 -11.35 -9.89
CA PRO A 192 0.12 -11.83 -10.88
C PRO A 192 0.81 -12.28 -12.17
N GLY A 193 0.40 -13.44 -12.70
CA GLY A 193 0.99 -14.05 -13.90
C GLY A 193 2.21 -14.95 -13.63
N TYR A 194 2.73 -14.96 -12.40
CA TYR A 194 3.85 -15.81 -12.00
C TYR A 194 3.39 -17.04 -11.21
N ILE A 195 4.11 -18.15 -11.41
CA ILE A 195 3.96 -19.37 -10.62
C ILE A 195 5.26 -19.60 -9.87
N TYR A 196 5.17 -19.75 -8.55
CA TYR A 196 6.32 -19.95 -7.67
C TYR A 196 6.35 -21.37 -7.11
N GLY A 197 7.57 -21.93 -7.01
CA GLY A 197 7.82 -23.16 -6.24
C GLY A 197 7.90 -22.90 -4.74
N PHE A 198 7.78 -23.96 -3.94
CA PHE A 198 7.92 -23.89 -2.48
C PHE A 198 9.32 -23.44 -2.08
N ALA A 199 9.38 -22.40 -1.25
CA ALA A 199 10.59 -21.87 -0.64
C ALA A 199 10.41 -21.77 0.87
N ILE A 200 11.53 -21.80 1.59
CA ILE A 200 11.57 -21.53 3.03
C ILE A 200 11.81 -20.04 3.22
N TYR A 201 10.93 -19.38 3.96
CA TYR A 201 10.97 -17.96 4.27
C TYR A 201 11.35 -17.76 5.74
N ASP A 202 12.29 -16.85 5.99
CA ASP A 202 12.57 -16.19 7.27
C ASP A 202 12.63 -14.68 6.99
N VAL A 203 11.44 -14.06 7.06
CA VAL A 203 11.21 -12.66 6.66
C VAL A 203 10.37 -11.96 7.71
N ARG A 204 10.64 -10.69 7.99
CA ARG A 204 9.90 -9.87 8.96
C ARG A 204 9.39 -8.61 8.30
N PHE A 205 8.12 -8.28 8.51
CA PHE A 205 7.51 -7.01 8.14
C PHE A 205 7.22 -6.18 9.39
N ASP A 206 7.47 -4.87 9.29
CA ASP A 206 7.16 -3.90 10.34
C ASP A 206 6.87 -2.52 9.75
N ASN A 207 6.34 -1.59 10.55
CA ASN A 207 6.05 -0.20 10.17
C ASN A 207 5.22 -0.08 8.87
N LEU A 208 4.15 -0.88 8.76
CA LEU A 208 3.23 -0.84 7.62
C LEU A 208 2.52 0.50 7.62
N ARG A 209 2.62 1.25 6.52
CA ARG A 209 2.29 2.67 6.52
C ARG A 209 1.47 3.09 5.31
N ILE A 210 0.58 4.04 5.55
CA ILE A 210 -0.17 4.76 4.53
C ILE A 210 -0.16 6.26 4.84
N GLU A 211 0.05 7.06 3.81
CA GLU A 211 0.01 8.52 3.84
C GLU A 211 -1.02 9.01 2.83
N ARG A 212 -2.08 9.63 3.35
CA ARG A 212 -3.22 10.14 2.58
C ARG A 212 -3.11 11.66 2.49
N GLY A 213 -2.71 12.17 1.33
CA GLY A 213 -2.45 13.58 1.11
C GLY A 213 -3.47 14.24 0.19
N SER A 214 -3.91 15.45 0.56
CA SER A 214 -4.42 16.42 -0.43
C SER A 214 -3.25 17.06 -1.15
N ASP A 215 -3.34 17.33 -2.45
CA ASP A 215 -2.22 17.83 -3.27
C ASP A 215 -1.61 19.10 -2.65
N THR A 216 -0.52 18.94 -1.93
CA THR A 216 0.31 20.04 -1.47
C THR A 216 1.71 19.66 -1.93
N ILE A 217 2.10 20.22 -3.07
CA ILE A 217 3.48 20.32 -3.54
C ILE A 217 4.42 20.38 -2.33
N PHE A 218 5.07 19.25 -2.06
CA PHE A 218 6.19 19.01 -1.14
C PHE A 218 6.56 20.18 -0.22
N ALA A 219 6.07 20.20 1.02
CA ALA A 219 6.60 21.14 2.02
C ALA A 219 7.92 20.64 2.61
N ASP A 220 8.04 19.37 3.02
CA ASP A 220 9.16 18.95 3.88
C ASP A 220 9.71 17.56 3.47
N GLY A 221 10.17 17.44 2.21
CA GLY A 221 10.57 16.19 1.55
C GLY A 221 11.27 15.13 2.41
N PHE A 222 10.95 13.86 2.11
CA PHE A 222 11.70 12.70 2.59
C PHE A 222 13.19 12.91 2.34
N ASP A 223 13.98 12.88 3.40
CA ASP A 223 15.43 12.76 3.31
C ASP A 223 15.72 11.38 2.69
N PRO A 224 16.29 11.29 1.47
CA PRO A 224 16.71 9.99 0.97
C PRO A 224 17.76 9.44 1.91
N ALA A 225 17.62 8.16 2.29
CA ALA A 225 18.64 7.43 3.02
C ALA A 225 20.02 7.71 2.39
N PRO A 226 21.07 7.95 3.21
CA PRO A 226 22.37 8.35 2.70
C PRO A 226 22.85 7.33 1.66
N THR A 227 23.05 7.80 0.43
CA THR A 227 23.70 7.04 -0.62
C THR A 227 25.11 6.69 -0.13
N LEU A 228 25.36 5.39 0.07
CA LEU A 228 26.71 4.90 0.29
C LEU A 228 27.54 5.25 -0.95
N ALA A 229 28.54 6.12 -0.75
CA ALA A 229 29.55 6.39 -1.75
C ALA A 229 30.36 5.11 -2.00
N HIS A 230 30.28 4.59 -3.22
CA HIS A 230 31.28 3.68 -3.78
C HIS A 230 32.31 4.48 -4.58
#